data_AF-A0A9D4I3X5-F1
#
_entry.id   AF-A0A9D4I3X5-F1
#
_cell.length_a   1.000
_cell.length_b   1.000
_cell.length_c   1.000
_cell.angle_alpha   90.00
_cell.angle_beta   90.00
_cell.angle_gamma   90.00
#
_symmetry.space_group_name_H-M   'P 1'
#
loop_
_entity.id
_entity.type
_entity.pdbx_description
1 polymer ?
#
loop_
_entity_poly.entity_id
_entity_poly.type
_entity_poly.pdbx_seq_one_letter_code
_entity_poly.pdbx_strand_id
1 'polypeptide(L)'
;MVYLQVILKVAGRVDLVEKVIEFFREMGNTLYFYPATAEPENGYKYVKMHVHGKDFSNCTSQYIEDLRNRLSRVLFVPNQYVVIVWIEPSSSLLITFMVPAKYVELMERRLIGGDTYSELHVLGIDIIQIGEKAFNWTN
;
A
#
# COMPACT_ATOMS: atom_id res chain seq x y z
N MET A 1 19.52 -13.94 4.91
CA MET A 1 19.47 -13.59 3.46
C MET A 1 19.77 -12.11 3.20
N VAL A 2 19.16 -11.17 3.91
CA VAL A 2 19.53 -9.73 3.86
C VAL A 2 21.02 -9.48 4.14
N TYR A 3 21.56 -10.15 5.17
CA TYR A 3 22.98 -10.09 5.49
C TYR A 3 23.89 -10.57 4.36
N LEU A 4 23.45 -11.56 3.56
CA LEU A 4 24.25 -12.06 2.44
C LEU A 4 24.32 -11.02 1.31
N GLN A 5 23.21 -10.36 0.98
CA GLN A 5 23.19 -9.29 -0.03
C GLN A 5 24.03 -8.09 0.40
N VAL A 6 23.98 -7.71 1.69
CA VAL A 6 24.80 -6.63 2.25
C VAL A 6 26.28 -6.99 2.23
N ILE A 7 26.64 -8.21 2.64
CA ILE A 7 28.02 -8.70 2.62
C ILE A 7 28.57 -8.74 1.18
N LEU A 8 27.80 -9.26 0.22
CA LEU A 8 28.20 -9.33 -1.18
C LEU A 8 28.36 -7.93 -1.81
N LYS A 9 27.51 -6.98 -1.43
CA LYS A 9 27.60 -5.59 -1.88
C LYS A 9 28.82 -4.88 -1.28
N VAL A 10 29.09 -5.06 0.02
CA VAL A 10 30.30 -4.53 0.66
C VAL A 10 31.57 -5.17 0.09
N ALA A 11 31.52 -6.44 -0.29
CA ALA A 11 32.60 -7.15 -0.97
C ALA A 11 32.76 -6.78 -2.46
N GLY A 12 31.97 -5.85 -3.00
CA GLY A 12 32.04 -5.42 -4.40
C GLY A 12 31.56 -6.44 -5.43
N ARG A 13 30.92 -7.53 -4.99
CA ARG A 13 30.44 -8.64 -5.84
C ARG A 13 29.01 -8.40 -6.31
N VAL A 14 28.83 -7.32 -7.06
CA VAL A 14 27.53 -6.88 -7.60
C VAL A 14 26.92 -7.94 -8.52
N ASP A 15 27.75 -8.68 -9.26
CA ASP A 15 27.34 -9.80 -10.12
C ASP A 15 26.60 -10.92 -9.37
N LEU A 16 27.01 -11.19 -8.12
CA LEU A 16 26.35 -12.21 -7.29
C LEU A 16 25.11 -11.67 -6.60
N VAL A 17 25.08 -10.38 -6.29
CA VAL A 17 23.87 -9.71 -5.79
C VAL A 17 22.76 -9.78 -6.85
N GLU A 18 23.09 -9.55 -8.12
CA GLU A 18 22.14 -9.65 -9.24
C GLU A 18 21.58 -11.07 -9.40
N LYS A 19 22.44 -12.10 -9.37
CA LYS A 19 21.98 -13.51 -9.42
C LYS A 19 21.10 -13.90 -8.25
N VAL A 20 21.39 -13.38 -7.05
CA VAL A 20 20.56 -13.59 -5.86
C VAL A 20 19.21 -12.90 -6.03
N ILE A 21 19.18 -11.69 -6.59
CA ILE A 21 17.94 -10.98 -6.91
C ILE A 21 17.10 -11.74 -7.96
N GLU A 22 17.73 -12.23 -9.03
CA GLU A 22 17.05 -13.02 -10.08
C GLU A 22 16.47 -14.32 -9.54
N PHE A 23 17.24 -15.07 -8.75
CA PHE A 23 16.78 -16.29 -8.08
C PHE A 23 15.54 -16.03 -7.20
N PHE A 24 15.48 -14.89 -6.50
CA PHE A 24 14.32 -14.56 -5.67
C PHE A 24 13.13 -13.99 -6.46
N ARG A 25 13.36 -13.35 -7.62
CA ARG A 25 12.29 -12.97 -8.57
C ARG A 25 11.56 -14.20 -9.10
N GLU A 26 12.28 -15.30 -9.34
CA GLU A 26 11.69 -16.57 -9.79
C GLU A 26 10.89 -17.29 -8.70
N MET A 27 11.25 -17.09 -7.42
CA MET A 27 10.54 -17.70 -6.28
C MET A 27 9.34 -16.87 -5.76
N GLY A 28 9.03 -15.73 -6.37
CA GLY A 28 7.85 -14.92 -6.06
C GLY A 28 7.86 -14.22 -4.70
N ASN A 29 8.95 -14.29 -3.93
CA ASN A 29 9.10 -13.64 -2.63
C ASN A 29 10.21 -12.61 -2.69
N THR A 30 9.85 -11.33 -2.65
CA THR A 30 10.83 -10.24 -2.63
C THR A 30 10.72 -9.45 -1.33
N LEU A 31 11.75 -9.57 -0.48
CA LEU A 31 11.91 -8.78 0.75
C LEU A 31 12.72 -7.52 0.42
N TYR A 32 12.16 -6.35 0.70
CA TYR A 32 12.89 -5.08 0.67
C TYR A 32 12.69 -4.30 1.97
N PHE A 33 13.77 -3.68 2.43
CA PHE A 33 13.81 -2.85 3.63
C PHE A 33 13.87 -1.37 3.24
N TYR A 34 12.89 -0.61 3.72
CA TYR A 34 13.04 0.79 4.11
C TYR A 34 12.30 0.98 5.44
N PRO A 35 12.89 1.60 6.48
CA PRO A 35 12.16 1.97 7.67
C PRO A 35 11.20 3.13 7.34
N ALA A 36 9.93 2.99 7.72
CA ALA A 36 8.94 4.07 7.62
C ALA A 36 9.29 5.18 8.61
N THR A 37 9.61 6.38 8.11
CA THR A 37 9.59 7.61 8.92
C THR A 37 8.14 8.09 9.06
N ALA A 38 7.83 8.70 10.20
CA ALA A 38 6.49 9.13 10.59
C ALA A 38 5.90 10.23 9.67
N GLU A 39 6.69 10.82 8.79
CA GLU A 39 6.23 11.81 7.80
C GLU A 39 6.61 11.35 6.39
N PRO A 40 5.69 11.49 5.40
CA PRO A 40 5.99 11.11 4.03
C PRO A 40 6.97 12.12 3.41
N GLU A 41 8.22 11.74 3.18
CA GLU A 41 9.18 12.55 2.43
C GLU A 41 8.89 12.53 0.92
N ASN A 42 9.05 13.71 0.29
CA ASN A 42 9.16 13.96 -1.15
C ASN A 42 8.01 13.46 -2.05
N GLY A 43 6.86 14.13 -1.94
CA GLY A 43 5.79 14.04 -2.93
C GLY A 43 4.79 12.91 -2.74
N TYR A 44 4.70 12.34 -1.52
CA TYR A 44 3.71 11.31 -1.13
C TYR A 44 2.82 11.81 0.02
N LYS A 45 1.63 11.20 0.15
CA LYS A 45 0.68 11.41 1.25
C LYS A 45 0.15 10.07 1.75
N TYR A 46 -0.21 10.05 3.03
CA TYR A 46 -0.88 8.89 3.63
C TYR A 46 -2.37 8.88 3.29
N VAL A 47 -2.85 7.72 2.87
CA VAL A 47 -4.26 7.41 2.69
C VAL A 47 -4.58 6.22 3.60
N LYS A 48 -5.39 6.47 4.61
CA LYS A 48 -5.86 5.43 5.55
C LYS A 48 -7.20 4.91 5.07
N MET A 49 -7.39 3.60 5.09
CA MET A 49 -8.62 2.94 4.66
C MET A 49 -9.09 1.99 5.73
N HIS A 50 -10.33 2.15 6.16
CA HIS A 50 -11.00 1.22 7.04
C HIS A 50 -11.72 0.17 6.18
N VAL A 51 -11.60 -1.09 6.58
CA VAL A 51 -12.27 -2.23 5.99
C VAL A 51 -13.26 -2.76 7.03
N HIS A 52 -14.55 -2.62 6.78
CA HIS A 52 -15.59 -3.11 7.68
C HIS A 52 -15.81 -4.62 7.58
N GLY A 53 -16.09 -5.26 8.72
CA GLY A 53 -16.87 -6.50 8.78
C GLY A 53 -16.26 -7.73 8.09
N LYS A 54 -14.99 -7.69 7.69
CA LYS A 54 -14.33 -8.89 7.19
C LYS A 54 -13.83 -9.71 8.38
N ASP A 55 -14.32 -10.93 8.47
CA ASP A 55 -13.70 -11.96 9.29
C ASP A 55 -12.20 -12.02 8.90
N PHE A 56 -11.33 -11.76 9.86
CA PHE A 56 -9.88 -11.60 9.62
C PHE A 56 -9.25 -12.86 8.99
N SER A 57 -9.94 -13.99 9.07
CA SER A 57 -9.66 -15.23 8.34
C SER A 57 -9.48 -15.01 6.83
N ASN A 58 -10.13 -14.01 6.24
CA ASN A 58 -10.08 -13.70 4.81
C ASN A 58 -9.10 -12.57 4.45
N CYS A 59 -8.44 -11.92 5.42
CA CYS A 59 -7.38 -10.93 5.17
C CYS A 59 -6.05 -11.61 4.85
N THR A 60 -6.03 -12.31 3.72
CA THR A 60 -4.83 -12.94 3.18
C THR A 60 -3.91 -11.90 2.54
N SER A 61 -2.64 -12.28 2.31
CA SER A 61 -1.72 -11.45 1.52
C SER A 61 -2.30 -11.11 0.13
N GLN A 62 -3.10 -12.01 -0.45
CA GLN A 62 -3.79 -11.77 -1.72
C GLN A 62 -4.82 -10.63 -1.60
N TYR A 63 -5.60 -10.60 -0.53
CA TYR A 63 -6.58 -9.53 -0.31
C TYR A 63 -5.92 -8.15 -0.23
N ILE A 64 -4.79 -8.07 0.48
CA ILE A 64 -4.03 -6.82 0.64
C ILE A 64 -3.44 -6.38 -0.71
N GLU A 65 -2.93 -7.30 -1.52
CA GLU A 65 -2.44 -7.00 -2.86
C GLU A 65 -3.57 -6.62 -3.83
N ASP A 66 -4.73 -7.26 -3.74
CA ASP A 66 -5.92 -6.89 -4.53
C ASP A 66 -6.40 -5.48 -4.18
N LEU A 67 -6.37 -5.10 -2.90
CA LEU A 67 -6.69 -3.75 -2.46
C LEU A 67 -5.67 -2.73 -2.99
N ARG A 68 -4.36 -3.04 -2.92
CA ARG A 68 -3.30 -2.20 -3.51
C ARG A 68 -3.49 -2.01 -5.01
N ASN A 69 -3.82 -3.09 -5.72
CA ASN A 69 -4.14 -3.07 -7.16
C ASN A 69 -5.37 -2.22 -7.47
N ARG A 70 -6.43 -2.32 -6.65
CA ARG A 70 -7.64 -1.51 -6.87
C ARG A 70 -7.38 -0.04 -6.62
N LEU A 71 -6.65 0.28 -5.56
CA LEU A 71 -6.26 1.65 -5.25
C LEU A 71 -5.41 2.27 -6.36
N SER A 72 -4.45 1.50 -6.89
CA SER A 72 -3.65 1.87 -8.06
C SER A 72 -4.51 2.22 -9.28
N ARG A 73 -5.52 1.38 -9.58
CA ARG A 73 -6.45 1.61 -10.71
C ARG A 73 -7.31 2.85 -10.50
N VAL A 74 -7.92 2.97 -9.32
CA VAL A 74 -8.81 4.09 -8.96
C VAL A 74 -8.07 5.43 -9.06
N LEU A 75 -6.80 5.46 -8.65
CA LEU A 75 -5.99 6.67 -8.64
C LEU A 75 -5.22 6.89 -9.95
N PHE A 76 -5.28 5.95 -10.90
CA PHE A 76 -4.47 5.94 -12.12
C PHE A 76 -2.97 6.10 -11.82
N VAL A 77 -2.52 5.42 -10.76
CA VAL A 77 -1.12 5.42 -10.30
C VAL A 77 -0.54 4.04 -10.50
N PRO A 78 0.67 3.90 -11.07
CA PRO A 78 1.35 2.60 -11.12
C PRO A 78 1.42 1.95 -9.74
N ASN A 79 1.08 0.66 -9.66
CA ASN A 79 0.96 -0.06 -8.40
C ASN A 79 2.24 0.02 -7.53
N GLN A 80 3.44 0.10 -8.13
CA GLN A 80 4.73 0.31 -7.45
C GLN A 80 4.82 1.59 -6.59
N TYR A 81 3.95 2.57 -6.82
CA TYR A 81 3.88 3.83 -6.06
C TYR A 81 2.75 3.83 -5.02
N VAL A 82 2.00 2.74 -4.89
CA VAL A 82 1.03 2.54 -3.81
C VAL A 82 1.67 1.60 -2.80
N VAL A 83 2.22 2.17 -1.73
CA VAL A 83 3.02 1.41 -0.75
C VAL A 83 2.19 1.19 0.50
N ILE A 84 2.04 -0.06 0.94
CA ILE A 84 1.42 -0.36 2.23
C ILE A 84 2.45 -0.07 3.32
N VAL A 85 2.07 0.77 4.28
CA VAL A 85 2.98 1.19 5.37
C VAL A 85 2.58 0.58 6.69
N TRP A 86 1.27 0.47 6.94
CA TRP A 86 0.78 -0.01 8.22
C TRP A 86 -0.53 -0.78 8.05
N ILE A 87 -0.68 -1.85 8.83
CA ILE A 87 -1.92 -2.62 8.95
C ILE A 87 -2.20 -2.78 10.43
N GLU A 88 -3.36 -2.31 10.87
CA GLU A 88 -3.81 -2.41 12.26
C GLU A 88 -5.08 -3.28 12.35
N PRO A 89 -4.98 -4.46 12.99
CA PRO A 89 -6.14 -5.32 13.23
C PRO A 89 -6.89 -4.93 14.53
N SER A 90 -8.22 -4.89 14.47
CA SER A 90 -9.09 -4.70 15.65
C SER A 90 -10.38 -5.55 15.53
N SER A 91 -11.58 -4.98 15.68
CA SER A 91 -12.84 -5.53 15.16
C SER A 91 -13.04 -5.28 13.65
N SER A 92 -12.13 -4.49 13.06
CA SER A 92 -12.02 -4.16 11.64
C SER A 92 -10.54 -4.04 11.23
N LEU A 93 -10.27 -3.81 9.94
CA LEU A 93 -8.90 -3.60 9.46
C LEU A 93 -8.68 -2.15 9.05
N LEU A 94 -7.65 -1.51 9.62
CA LEU A 94 -7.17 -0.21 9.16
C LEU A 94 -5.88 -0.41 8.38
N ILE A 95 -5.87 -0.02 7.11
CA ILE A 95 -4.71 -0.11 6.23
C ILE A 95 -4.26 1.30 5.85
N THR A 96 -2.98 1.59 6.03
CA THR A 96 -2.37 2.86 5.63
C THR A 96 -1.50 2.66 4.40
N PHE A 97 -1.81 3.41 3.34
CA PHE A 97 -1.02 3.48 2.12
C PHE A 97 -0.26 4.80 2.03
N MET A 98 0.94 4.77 1.45
CA MET A 98 1.60 5.94 0.87
C MET A 98 1.33 5.97 -0.63
N VAL A 99 0.87 7.12 -1.12
CA VAL A 99 0.51 7.35 -2.53
C VAL A 99 1.04 8.73 -2.95
N PRO A 100 1.44 8.97 -4.22
CA PRO A 100 1.97 10.27 -4.60
C PRO A 100 0.92 11.38 -4.42
N ALA A 101 1.33 12.48 -3.79
CA ALA A 101 0.48 13.54 -3.25
C ALA A 101 -0.47 14.13 -4.29
N LYS A 102 -0.01 14.32 -5.54
CA LYS A 102 -0.81 14.86 -6.64
C LYS A 102 -2.07 14.03 -6.96
N TYR A 103 -2.00 12.71 -6.75
CA TYR A 103 -3.14 11.81 -6.97
C TYR A 103 -4.04 11.72 -5.76
N VAL A 104 -3.47 11.84 -4.56
CA VAL A 104 -4.26 11.96 -3.32
C VAL A 104 -5.09 13.23 -3.31
N GLU A 105 -4.56 14.35 -3.80
CA GLU A 105 -5.30 15.62 -3.94
C GLU A 105 -6.41 15.54 -4.99
N LEU A 106 -6.20 14.77 -6.06
CA LEU A 106 -7.26 14.47 -7.02
C LEU A 106 -8.34 13.60 -6.36
N MET A 107 -7.92 12.60 -5.61
CA MET A 107 -8.83 11.70 -4.89
C MET A 107 -9.73 12.46 -3.92
N GLU A 108 -9.11 13.29 -3.09
CA GLU A 108 -9.77 14.13 -2.10
C GLU A 108 -10.82 15.05 -2.75
N ARG A 109 -10.48 15.73 -3.86
CA ARG A 109 -11.43 16.57 -4.59
C ARG A 109 -12.64 15.80 -5.11
N ARG A 110 -12.44 14.57 -5.58
CA ARG A 110 -13.54 13.72 -6.06
C ARG A 110 -14.42 13.21 -4.91
N LEU A 111 -13.83 12.81 -3.79
CA LEU A 111 -14.58 12.42 -2.59
C LEU A 111 -15.43 13.58 -2.06
N ILE A 112 -14.89 14.80 -2.03
CA ILE A 112 -15.65 16.01 -1.67
C ILE A 112 -16.81 16.26 -2.66
N GLY A 113 -16.59 15.94 -3.95
CA GLY A 113 -17.61 16.02 -4.99
C GLY A 113 -18.66 14.89 -4.98
N GLY A 114 -18.58 13.95 -4.05
CA GLY A 114 -19.52 12.83 -3.91
C GLY A 114 -19.18 11.58 -4.73
N ASP A 115 -17.98 11.47 -5.31
CA ASP A 115 -17.50 10.22 -5.91
C ASP A 115 -17.34 9.16 -4.81
N THR A 116 -17.92 7.98 -5.03
CA THR A 116 -17.94 6.90 -4.06
C THR A 116 -16.93 5.80 -4.34
N TYR A 117 -16.15 5.88 -5.42
CA TYR A 117 -15.19 4.82 -5.81
C TYR A 117 -15.76 3.41 -5.58
N SER A 118 -16.88 3.09 -6.22
CA SER A 118 -17.64 1.84 -6.02
C SER A 118 -16.77 0.57 -6.02
N GLU A 119 -15.68 0.60 -6.77
CA GLU A 119 -14.60 -0.38 -6.79
C GLU A 119 -13.97 -0.71 -5.44
N LEU A 120 -13.73 0.29 -4.59
CA LEU A 120 -13.18 0.15 -3.24
C LEU A 120 -14.25 -0.35 -2.27
N HIS A 121 -15.50 0.07 -2.47
CA HIS A 121 -16.63 -0.41 -1.67
C HIS A 121 -16.86 -1.92 -1.85
N VAL A 122 -16.65 -2.47 -3.06
CA VAL A 122 -16.69 -3.93 -3.31
C VAL A 122 -15.64 -4.69 -2.47
N LEU A 123 -14.56 -4.04 -2.08
CA LEU A 123 -13.54 -4.60 -1.19
C LEU A 123 -13.88 -4.45 0.30
N GLY A 124 -15.03 -3.85 0.64
CA GLY A 124 -15.47 -3.61 2.00
C GLY A 124 -14.86 -2.36 2.64
N ILE A 125 -14.31 -1.45 1.82
CA ILE A 125 -13.88 -0.13 2.32
C ILE A 125 -15.13 0.70 2.57
N ASP A 126 -15.28 1.21 3.79
CA ASP A 126 -16.39 2.06 4.25
C ASP A 126 -15.90 3.45 4.68
N ILE A 127 -14.62 3.59 5.06
CA ILE A 127 -14.00 4.88 5.42
C ILE A 127 -12.67 5.05 4.70
N ILE A 128 -12.47 6.23 4.13
CA ILE A 128 -11.19 6.70 3.62
C ILE A 128 -10.80 7.96 4.38
N GLN A 129 -9.61 7.98 4.96
CA GLN A 129 -9.06 9.14 5.64
C GLN A 129 -7.79 9.65 4.93
N ILE A 130 -7.78 10.94 4.64
CA ILE A 130 -6.66 11.67 4.03
C ILE A 130 -6.32 12.83 4.96
N GLY A 131 -5.17 12.74 5.64
CA GLY A 131 -4.82 13.68 6.70
C GLY A 131 -5.87 13.69 7.82
N GLU A 132 -6.46 14.85 8.09
CA GLU A 132 -7.51 15.03 9.11
C GLU A 132 -8.93 14.78 8.58
N LYS A 133 -9.11 14.62 7.26
CA LYS A 133 -10.44 14.44 6.66
C LYS A 133 -10.79 12.97 6.56
N ALA A 134 -11.94 12.60 7.09
CA ALA A 134 -12.53 11.28 6.93
C ALA A 134 -13.75 11.37 6.00
N PHE A 135 -13.82 10.44 5.05
CA PHE A 135 -14.91 10.28 4.10
C PHE A 135 -15.54 8.92 4.37
N ASN A 136 -16.78 8.94 4.85
CA ASN A 136 -17.52 7.74 5.22
C ASN A 136 -18.59 7.46 4.15
N TRP A 137 -18.69 6.21 3.74
CA TRP A 137 -19.83 5.71 2.99
C TRP A 137 -20.86 5.15 3.97
N THR A 138 -21.66 6.05 4.54
CA THR A 138 -22.91 5.67 5.19
C THR A 138 -24.02 5.69 4.15
N ASN A 139 -24.68 4.54 3.95
CA ASN A 139 -25.97 4.43 3.26
C ASN A 139 -26.99 5.44 3.80
#